data_AF-A0A6A7LJK9-F1
#
_entry.id   AF-A0A6A7LJK9-F1
#
_cell.length_a   1.000
_cell.length_b   1.000
_cell.length_c   1.000
_cell.angle_alpha   90.00
_cell.angle_beta   90.00
_cell.angle_gamma   90.00
#
_symmetry.space_group_name_H-M   'P 1'
#
loop_
_entity.id
_entity.type
_entity.pdbx_description
1 polymer ?
#
loop_
_entity_poly.entity_id
_entity_poly.type
_entity_poly.pdbx_seq_one_letter_code
_entity_poly.pdbx_strand_id
1 'polypeptide(L)'
;MSYLDVGKQSEPYDLFVFAINAEQTREKYITRMKKFLETIGIDQEKKLTIQERCKVFTDKARTEKEGLVSVIIQFLQYQKSRVSNKEITGLTLRNYVKVLKLFCEMNDLLVP
;
A
#
# COMPACT_ATOMS: atom_id res chain seq x y z
N MET A 1 18.64 -7.79 -28.33
CA MET A 1 17.80 -8.34 -27.24
C MET A 1 18.52 -8.06 -25.92
N SER A 2 18.37 -6.87 -25.34
CA SER A 2 19.08 -6.52 -24.10
C SER A 2 18.35 -7.16 -22.92
N TYR A 3 18.97 -8.20 -22.35
CA TYR A 3 18.52 -8.82 -21.12
C TYR A 3 18.66 -7.80 -19.99
N LEU A 4 17.50 -7.29 -19.53
CA LEU A 4 17.24 -6.54 -18.29
C LEU A 4 18.22 -5.40 -17.98
N ASP A 5 17.70 -4.18 -17.94
CA ASP A 5 18.39 -3.01 -17.44
C ASP A 5 18.65 -3.17 -15.93
N VAL A 6 19.71 -3.91 -15.57
CA VAL A 6 20.06 -4.36 -14.20
C VAL A 6 20.35 -3.19 -13.25
N GLY A 7 20.34 -1.94 -13.75
CA GLY A 7 20.52 -0.73 -12.94
C GLY A 7 19.22 -0.03 -12.51
N LYS A 8 18.06 -0.38 -13.09
CA LYS A 8 16.80 0.31 -12.75
C LYS A 8 16.10 -0.42 -11.61
N GLN A 9 16.16 0.16 -10.42
CA GLN A 9 15.35 -0.32 -9.29
C GLN A 9 13.88 -0.35 -9.72
N SER A 10 13.22 -1.50 -9.57
CA SER A 10 11.81 -1.63 -9.91
C SER A 10 10.99 -0.68 -9.02
N GLU A 11 10.04 0.03 -9.63
CA GLU A 11 9.23 1.00 -8.89
C GLU A 11 8.27 0.30 -7.92
N PRO A 12 7.96 0.89 -6.75
CA PRO A 12 7.23 0.18 -5.69
C PRO A 12 5.86 -0.38 -6.09
N TYR A 13 5.16 0.35 -6.94
CA TYR A 13 3.88 -0.08 -7.48
C TYR A 13 4.02 -1.30 -8.39
N ASP A 14 5.06 -1.34 -9.22
CA ASP A 14 5.26 -2.42 -10.19
C ASP A 14 5.61 -3.72 -9.47
N LEU A 15 6.46 -3.66 -8.44
CA LEU A 15 6.76 -4.80 -7.57
C LEU A 15 5.50 -5.37 -6.92
N PHE A 16 4.66 -4.49 -6.38
CA PHE A 16 3.38 -4.88 -5.77
C PHE A 16 2.42 -5.52 -6.77
N VAL A 17 2.26 -4.93 -7.97
CA VAL A 17 1.36 -5.44 -9.00
C VAL A 17 1.85 -6.76 -9.59
N PHE A 18 3.17 -6.90 -9.76
CA PHE A 18 3.81 -8.12 -10.24
C PHE A 18 3.49 -9.33 -9.36
N ALA A 19 3.41 -9.14 -8.05
CA ALA A 19 3.08 -10.22 -7.11
C ALA A 19 1.61 -10.70 -7.17
N ILE A 20 0.75 -10.06 -7.97
CA ILE A 20 -0.68 -10.37 -8.05
C ILE A 20 -1.01 -11.03 -9.40
N ASN A 21 -1.14 -12.36 -9.38
CA ASN A 21 -1.33 -13.17 -10.58
C ASN A 21 -2.73 -13.01 -11.22
N ALA A 22 -3.79 -12.95 -10.40
CA ALA A 22 -5.17 -12.88 -10.89
C ALA A 22 -5.63 -11.43 -11.11
N GLU A 23 -6.09 -11.11 -12.32
CA GLU A 23 -6.48 -9.76 -12.74
C GLU A 23 -7.56 -9.13 -11.85
N GLN A 24 -8.66 -9.84 -11.58
CA GLN A 24 -9.72 -9.35 -10.68
C GLN A 24 -9.23 -9.14 -9.24
N THR A 25 -8.21 -9.89 -8.82
CA THR A 25 -7.59 -9.70 -7.50
C THR A 25 -6.72 -8.44 -7.51
N ARG A 26 -6.00 -8.20 -8.60
CA ARG A 26 -5.16 -7.02 -8.80
C ARG A 26 -5.95 -5.72 -8.70
N GLU A 27 -7.06 -5.60 -9.41
CA GLU A 27 -7.93 -4.40 -9.33
C GLU A 27 -8.44 -4.12 -7.91
N LYS A 28 -8.85 -5.19 -7.22
CA LYS A 28 -9.30 -5.17 -5.83
C LYS A 28 -8.19 -4.72 -4.88
N TYR A 29 -6.95 -5.14 -5.13
CA TYR A 29 -5.77 -4.78 -4.34
C TYR A 29 -5.38 -3.33 -4.59
N ILE A 30 -5.30 -2.90 -5.84
CA ILE A 30 -5.02 -1.52 -6.24
C ILE A 30 -6.05 -0.56 -5.64
N THR A 31 -7.34 -0.87 -5.71
CA THR A 31 -8.40 -0.03 -5.13
C THR A 31 -8.22 0.16 -3.63
N ARG A 32 -7.84 -0.91 -2.90
CA ARG A 32 -7.58 -0.82 -1.46
C ARG A 32 -6.31 -0.04 -1.15
N MET A 33 -5.26 -0.21 -1.95
CA MET A 33 -4.03 0.57 -1.82
C MET A 33 -4.30 2.07 -2.03
N LYS A 34 -5.05 2.43 -3.07
CA LYS A 34 -5.50 3.81 -3.31
C LYS A 34 -6.22 4.37 -2.08
N LYS A 35 -7.18 3.62 -1.54
CA LYS A 35 -7.96 4.08 -0.37
C LYS A 35 -7.10 4.26 0.88
N PHE A 36 -6.11 3.38 1.10
CA PHE A 36 -5.14 3.54 2.18
C PHE A 36 -4.36 4.84 2.04
N LEU A 37 -3.73 5.05 0.87
CA LEU A 37 -2.90 6.24 0.59
C LEU A 37 -3.70 7.55 0.72
N GLU A 38 -4.95 7.56 0.24
CA GLU A 38 -5.88 8.67 0.44
C GLU A 38 -6.18 8.93 1.93
N THR A 39 -6.39 7.86 2.71
CA THR A 39 -6.74 7.98 4.14
C THR A 39 -5.59 8.55 4.95
N ILE A 40 -4.35 8.19 4.61
CA ILE A 40 -3.15 8.71 5.28
C ILE A 40 -2.67 10.06 4.70
N GLY A 41 -3.43 10.64 3.78
CA GLY A 41 -3.15 11.97 3.23
C GLY A 41 -1.96 12.05 2.27
N ILE A 42 -1.53 10.93 1.68
CA ILE A 42 -0.59 10.99 0.56
C ILE A 42 -1.34 11.61 -0.61
N ASP A 43 -0.82 12.75 -1.11
CA ASP A 43 -1.35 13.49 -2.25
C ASP A 43 -2.56 14.41 -1.97
N GLN A 44 -2.67 15.01 -0.77
CA GLN A 44 -3.75 15.97 -0.50
C GLN A 44 -3.66 17.28 -1.32
N GLU A 45 -2.47 17.67 -1.77
CA GLU A 45 -2.25 18.95 -2.46
C GLU A 45 -1.95 18.82 -3.96
N LYS A 46 -1.52 17.64 -4.41
CA LYS A 46 -1.16 17.37 -5.80
C LYS A 46 -2.14 16.35 -6.37
N LYS A 47 -2.11 16.12 -7.68
CA LYS A 47 -2.88 15.06 -8.35
C LYS A 47 -1.91 13.97 -8.82
N LEU A 48 -1.23 13.32 -7.87
CA LEU A 48 -0.32 12.22 -8.13
C LEU A 48 -1.10 10.96 -8.56
N THR A 49 -0.51 10.25 -9.51
CA THR A 49 -0.89 8.90 -9.91
C THR A 49 -0.68 7.90 -8.78
N ILE A 50 -1.30 6.71 -8.86
CA ILE A 50 -1.10 5.67 -7.84
C ILE A 50 0.36 5.23 -7.73
N GLN A 51 1.08 5.20 -8.85
CA GLN A 51 2.50 4.89 -8.92
C GLN A 51 3.32 5.90 -8.10
N GLU A 52 3.11 7.19 -8.35
CA GLU A 52 3.79 8.27 -7.63
C GLU A 52 3.43 8.27 -6.15
N ARG A 53 2.17 8.02 -5.79
CA ARG A 53 1.75 7.90 -4.38
C ARG A 53 2.43 6.73 -3.68
N CYS A 54 2.55 5.57 -4.34
CA CYS A 54 3.27 4.40 -3.80
C CYS A 54 4.75 4.71 -3.60
N LYS A 55 5.37 5.45 -4.54
CA LYS A 55 6.76 5.91 -4.43
C LYS A 55 6.96 6.83 -3.22
N VAL A 56 6.15 7.88 -3.11
CA VAL A 56 6.21 8.83 -1.98
C VAL A 56 6.01 8.10 -0.64
N PHE A 57 5.06 7.17 -0.56
CA PHE A 57 4.85 6.38 0.64
C PHE A 57 6.08 5.51 0.99
N THR A 58 6.66 4.84 -0.01
CA THR A 58 7.84 3.98 0.17
C THR A 58 9.06 4.78 0.59
N ASP A 59 9.29 5.94 -0.01
CA ASP A 59 10.41 6.82 0.33
C ASP A 59 10.27 7.31 1.78
N LYS A 60 9.09 7.78 2.18
CA LYS A 60 8.80 8.15 3.58
C LYS A 60 9.01 6.99 4.56
N ALA A 61 8.54 5.80 4.18
CA ALA A 61 8.67 4.60 5.01
C ALA A 61 10.14 4.18 5.22
N ARG A 62 11.00 4.42 4.23
CA ARG A 62 12.44 4.12 4.31
C ARG A 62 13.21 5.13 5.16
N THR A 63 12.84 6.40 5.11
CA THR A 63 13.47 7.45 5.91
C THR A 63 13.02 7.45 7.37
N GLU A 64 11.77 7.04 7.63
CA GLU A 64 11.14 7.10 8.95
C GLU A 64 10.59 5.73 9.37
N LYS A 65 11.48 4.77 9.65
CA LYS A 65 11.08 3.38 9.96
C LYS A 65 10.09 3.27 11.14
N GLU A 66 10.26 4.08 12.19
CA GLU A 66 9.34 4.12 13.34
C GLU A 66 7.97 4.68 12.95
N GLY A 67 7.89 5.52 11.91
CA GLY A 67 6.66 6.13 11.42
C GLY A 67 5.78 5.18 10.63
N LEU A 68 6.36 4.25 9.85
CA LEU A 68 5.60 3.32 9.01
C LEU A 68 4.60 2.48 9.83
N VAL A 69 5.09 1.85 10.90
CA VAL A 69 4.27 1.00 11.76
C VAL A 69 3.15 1.81 12.40
N SER A 70 3.47 3.00 12.91
CA SER A 70 2.49 3.92 13.50
C SER A 70 1.38 4.27 12.51
N VAL A 71 1.73 4.65 11.27
CA VAL A 71 0.77 4.99 10.20
C VAL A 71 -0.13 3.80 9.86
N ILE A 72 0.43 2.60 9.70
CA ILE A 72 -0.36 1.40 9.41
C ILE A 72 -1.29 1.08 10.58
N ILE A 73 -0.82 1.13 11.82
CA ILE A 73 -1.64 0.85 13.01
C ILE A 73 -2.77 1.87 13.15
N GLN A 74 -2.50 3.17 12.98
CA GLN A 74 -3.52 4.22 13.01
C GLN A 74 -4.59 3.98 11.95
N PHE A 75 -4.18 3.63 10.72
CA PHE A 75 -5.14 3.27 9.67
C PHE A 75 -5.98 2.05 10.05
N LEU A 76 -5.37 0.99 10.59
CA LEU A 76 -6.10 -0.23 10.99
C LEU A 76 -7.04 0.02 12.17
N GLN A 77 -6.65 0.88 13.12
CA GLN A 77 -7.52 1.32 14.22
C GLN A 77 -8.72 2.12 13.69
N TYR A 78 -8.49 3.02 12.73
CA TYR A 78 -9.56 3.74 12.04
C TYR A 78 -10.52 2.77 11.35
N GLN A 79 -10.03 1.83 10.55
CA GLN A 79 -10.89 0.82 9.92
C GLN A 79 -11.58 -0.10 10.94
N LYS A 80 -10.95 -0.42 12.08
CA LYS A 80 -11.57 -1.18 13.16
C LYS A 80 -12.76 -0.43 13.77
N SER A 81 -12.64 0.89 13.98
CA SER A 81 -13.77 1.74 14.40
C SER A 81 -14.94 1.65 13.40
N ARG A 82 -14.64 1.69 12.10
CA ARG A 82 -15.64 1.54 11.03
C ARG A 82 -16.32 0.17 11.02
N VAL A 83 -15.62 -0.89 11.43
CA VAL A 83 -16.24 -2.21 11.64
C VAL A 83 -17.23 -2.15 12.80
N SER A 84 -16.85 -1.54 13.93
CA SER A 84 -17.75 -1.36 15.09
C SER A 84 -18.99 -0.56 14.73
N ASN A 85 -18.84 0.46 13.87
CA ASN A 85 -19.94 1.29 13.37
C ASN A 85 -20.75 0.63 12.23
N LYS A 86 -20.44 -0.61 11.85
CA LYS A 86 -21.09 -1.36 10.75
C LYS A 86 -20.97 -0.69 9.37
N GLU A 87 -20.00 0.20 9.19
CA GLU A 87 -19.73 0.85 7.89
C GLU A 87 -18.98 -0.08 6.93
N ILE A 88 -18.19 -1.01 7.49
CA ILE A 88 -17.50 -2.08 6.75
C ILE A 88 -17.58 -3.39 7.53
N THR A 89 -17.34 -4.51 6.84
CA THR A 89 -17.27 -5.83 7.48
C THR A 89 -15.86 -6.10 8.02
N GLY A 90 -15.74 -7.01 8.99
CA GLY A 90 -14.44 -7.51 9.46
C GLY A 90 -13.62 -8.18 8.35
N LEU A 91 -14.28 -8.75 7.32
CA LEU A 91 -13.62 -9.27 6.13
C LEU A 91 -12.96 -8.16 5.31
N THR A 92 -13.60 -7.00 5.18
CA THR A 92 -13.01 -5.83 4.51
C THR A 92 -11.74 -5.35 5.23
N LEU A 93 -11.74 -5.29 6.58
CA LEU A 93 -10.54 -4.98 7.37
C LEU A 93 -9.41 -5.99 7.11
N ARG A 94 -9.69 -7.29 7.16
CA ARG A 94 -8.70 -8.34 6.86
C ARG A 94 -8.14 -8.19 5.44
N ASN A 95 -8.95 -7.79 4.47
CA ASN A 95 -8.50 -7.56 3.11
C ASN A 95 -7.57 -6.34 2.99
N TYR A 96 -7.74 -5.29 3.80
CA TYR A 96 -6.75 -4.21 3.87
C TYR A 96 -5.42 -4.71 4.42
N VAL A 97 -5.43 -5.50 5.50
CA VAL A 97 -4.20 -6.07 6.08
C VAL A 97 -3.43 -6.88 5.04
N LYS A 98 -4.10 -7.73 4.26
CA LYS A 98 -3.46 -8.51 3.19
C LYS A 98 -2.76 -7.63 2.16
N VAL A 99 -3.43 -6.56 1.71
CA VAL A 99 -2.89 -5.62 0.72
C VAL A 99 -1.66 -4.90 1.25
N LEU A 100 -1.73 -4.37 2.47
CA LEU A 100 -0.61 -3.64 3.09
C LEU A 100 0.58 -4.56 3.35
N LYS A 101 0.32 -5.78 3.84
CA LYS A 101 1.35 -6.80 4.05
C LYS A 101 2.08 -7.13 2.75
N LEU A 102 1.34 -7.48 1.69
CA LEU A 102 1.95 -7.81 0.39
C LEU A 102 2.76 -6.63 -0.16
N PHE A 103 2.22 -5.40 -0.09
CA PHE A 103 2.95 -4.23 -0.57
C PHE A 103 4.26 -4.02 0.19
N CYS A 104 4.25 -4.16 1.50
CA CYS A 104 5.45 -4.00 2.32
C CYS A 104 6.47 -5.10 2.06
N GLU A 105 6.03 -6.36 1.96
CA GLU A 105 6.87 -7.51 1.60
C GLU A 105 7.57 -7.30 0.25
N MET A 106 6.83 -6.86 -0.77
CA MET A 106 7.38 -6.64 -2.11
C MET A 106 8.33 -5.43 -2.20
N ASN A 107 8.36 -4.57 -1.18
CA ASN A 107 9.15 -3.33 -1.17
C ASN A 107 10.23 -3.31 -0.09
N ASP A 108 10.49 -4.46 0.54
CA ASP A 108 11.43 -4.62 1.65
C ASP A 108 11.18 -3.62 2.80
N LEU A 109 9.90 -3.30 3.05
CA LEU A 109 9.50 -2.45 4.14
C LEU A 109 9.31 -3.31 5.40
N LEU A 110 10.11 -3.05 6.43
CA LEU A 110 10.02 -3.71 7.73
C LEU A 110 8.70 -3.35 8.39
N VAL A 111 7.77 -4.29 8.40
CA VAL A 111 6.57 -4.26 9.24
C VAL A 111 6.74 -5.35 10.31
N PRO A 112 6.49 -5.06 11.60
CA PRO A 112 6.56 -6.04 12.69
C PRO A 112 5.67 -7.27 12.46
#